data_AF-A0A7W7YDZ5-F1
#
_entry.id   AF-A0A7W7YDZ5-F1
#
_cell.length_a   1.000
_cell.length_b   1.000
_cell.length_c   1.000
_cell.angle_alpha   90.00
_cell.angle_beta   90.00
_cell.angle_gamma   90.00
#
_symmetry.space_group_name_H-M   'P 1'
#
loop_
_entity.id
_entity.type
_entity.pdbx_description
1 polymer ?
#
loop_
_entity_poly.entity_id
_entity_poly.type
_entity_poly.pdbx_seq_one_letter_code
_entity_poly.pdbx_strand_id
1 'polypeptide(L)'
;MKTYLVIFFSMLLAGGAYAGAVTINVKPGSENKTADKKKAEVTRAYWLNVRITNPSGTKLEGVTLRWTLFAANLRRGADSIVVEKSGDMKVTVDANGRYLDVATPKVAFVYTPMHTESSGRRSKMVEESGHRYHGYHVQVLNGDTVLGEAISNEGLRKQLK
;
A
#
# COMPACT_ATOMS: atom_id res chain seq x y z
N MET A 1 -19.10 -42.99 -10.11
CA MET A 1 -19.49 -41.85 -9.25
C MET A 1 -18.23 -41.08 -8.92
N LYS A 2 -18.09 -39.82 -9.39
CA LYS A 2 -16.92 -38.97 -9.15
C LYS A 2 -17.33 -37.83 -8.22
N THR A 3 -16.77 -37.83 -7.02
CA THR A 3 -16.99 -36.80 -6.00
C THR A 3 -16.03 -35.64 -6.23
N TYR A 4 -16.55 -34.44 -6.50
CA TYR A 4 -15.74 -33.23 -6.57
C TYR A 4 -15.66 -32.59 -5.19
N LEU A 5 -14.44 -32.53 -4.65
CA LEU A 5 -14.10 -31.77 -3.44
C LEU A 5 -14.02 -30.29 -3.81
N VAL A 6 -15.03 -29.50 -3.46
CA VAL A 6 -15.02 -28.05 -3.62
C VAL A 6 -14.29 -27.45 -2.41
N ILE A 7 -13.06 -26.99 -2.63
CA ILE A 7 -12.31 -26.21 -1.63
C ILE A 7 -12.88 -24.79 -1.64
N PHE A 8 -13.68 -24.47 -0.63
CA PHE A 8 -14.16 -23.11 -0.35
C PHE A 8 -12.98 -22.28 0.17
N PHE A 9 -12.35 -21.51 -0.72
CA PHE A 9 -11.33 -20.54 -0.34
C PHE A 9 -12.02 -19.35 0.33
N SER A 10 -12.07 -19.36 1.66
CA SER A 10 -12.64 -18.28 2.47
C SER A 10 -11.83 -17.00 2.23
N MET A 11 -12.40 -16.06 1.47
CA MET A 11 -11.91 -14.69 1.40
C MET A 11 -12.05 -14.08 2.80
N LEU A 12 -10.94 -13.94 3.51
CA LEU A 12 -10.87 -13.07 4.68
C LEU A 12 -11.16 -11.64 4.21
N LEU A 13 -12.40 -11.18 4.37
CA LEU A 13 -12.70 -9.76 4.45
C LEU A 13 -12.05 -9.26 5.75
N ALA A 14 -10.93 -8.56 5.62
CA ALA A 14 -10.42 -7.72 6.69
C ALA A 14 -11.43 -6.59 6.94
N GLY A 15 -12.31 -6.78 7.93
CA GLY A 15 -13.12 -5.72 8.51
C GLY A 15 -12.31 -4.94 9.54
N GLY A 16 -12.38 -3.61 9.51
CA GLY A 16 -11.69 -2.75 10.47
C GLY A 16 -12.23 -1.32 10.52
N ALA A 17 -12.94 -1.03 11.63
CA ALA A 17 -13.25 0.25 12.26
C ALA A 17 -14.03 1.32 11.46
N TYR A 18 -15.34 1.37 11.72
CA TYR A 18 -16.27 2.43 11.31
C TYR A 18 -16.08 3.68 12.16
N ALA A 19 -15.58 4.74 11.53
CA ALA A 19 -15.88 6.13 11.86
C ALA A 19 -15.80 6.90 10.54
N GLY A 20 -16.89 6.95 9.77
CA GLY A 20 -16.77 7.54 8.45
C GLY A 20 -18.02 7.59 7.60
N ALA A 21 -18.29 8.77 7.04
CA ALA A 21 -19.35 9.02 6.08
C ALA A 21 -19.10 8.40 4.69
N VAL A 22 -17.91 7.83 4.44
CA VAL A 22 -17.55 7.15 3.18
C VAL A 22 -16.89 5.79 3.40
N THR A 23 -17.05 4.88 2.43
CA THR A 23 -16.36 3.58 2.39
C THR A 23 -15.15 3.68 1.46
N ILE A 24 -14.00 3.16 1.89
CA ILE A 24 -12.76 3.16 1.10
C ILE A 24 -12.34 1.72 0.80
N ASN A 25 -12.10 1.40 -0.48
CA ASN A 25 -11.47 0.16 -0.91
C ASN A 25 -10.17 0.49 -1.64
N VAL A 26 -9.06 -0.11 -1.21
CA VAL A 26 -7.74 0.15 -1.77
C VAL A 26 -7.15 -1.12 -2.34
N LYS A 27 -6.70 -1.05 -3.59
CA LYS A 27 -5.94 -2.11 -4.27
C LYS A 27 -4.57 -1.60 -4.69
N PRO A 28 -3.49 -2.02 -4.00
CA PRO A 28 -2.14 -1.72 -4.43
C PRO A 28 -1.85 -2.32 -5.80
N GLY A 29 -1.34 -1.49 -6.72
CA GLY A 29 -0.74 -1.91 -7.98
C GLY A 29 0.77 -1.97 -7.86
N SER A 30 1.41 -2.81 -8.66
CA SER A 30 2.88 -2.87 -8.71
C SER A 30 3.38 -3.17 -10.12
N GLU A 31 4.60 -2.72 -10.41
CA GLU A 31 5.30 -2.95 -11.67
C GLU A 31 6.78 -3.17 -11.40
N ASN A 32 7.38 -4.19 -12.01
CA ASN A 32 8.82 -4.40 -11.93
C ASN A 32 9.54 -3.43 -12.87
N LYS A 33 10.52 -2.70 -12.33
CA LYS A 33 11.33 -1.71 -13.04
C LYS A 33 12.83 -2.04 -13.01
N THR A 34 13.23 -3.21 -12.51
CA THR A 34 14.63 -3.64 -12.56
C THR A 34 15.10 -3.70 -14.02
N ALA A 35 16.00 -2.78 -14.38
CA ALA A 35 16.51 -2.64 -15.75
C ALA A 35 17.48 -3.77 -16.13
N ASP A 36 18.29 -4.23 -15.17
CA ASP A 36 19.28 -5.29 -15.38
C ASP A 36 19.06 -6.43 -14.38
N LYS A 37 18.64 -7.59 -14.89
CA LYS A 37 18.40 -8.80 -14.08
C LYS A 37 19.69 -9.40 -13.50
N LYS A 38 20.87 -8.97 -13.96
CA LYS A 38 22.16 -9.42 -13.44
C LYS A 38 22.62 -8.62 -12.22
N LYS A 39 21.99 -7.48 -11.93
CA LYS A 39 22.24 -6.72 -10.71
C LYS A 39 21.40 -7.26 -9.57
N ALA A 40 21.96 -7.28 -8.36
CA ALA A 40 21.24 -7.66 -7.16
C ALA A 40 20.15 -6.64 -6.78
N GLU A 41 20.29 -5.38 -7.19
CA GLU A 41 19.33 -4.32 -6.92
C GLU A 41 17.97 -4.60 -7.59
N VAL A 42 16.91 -4.48 -6.80
CA VAL A 42 15.52 -4.64 -7.22
C VAL A 42 14.82 -3.30 -7.14
N THR A 43 14.22 -2.88 -8.26
CA THR A 43 13.39 -1.67 -8.32
C THR A 43 11.97 -2.05 -8.68
N ARG A 44 11.01 -1.70 -7.82
CA ARG A 44 9.58 -1.91 -8.06
C ARG A 44 8.81 -0.62 -7.85
N ALA A 45 7.97 -0.27 -8.82
CA ALA A 45 7.03 0.82 -8.65
C ALA A 45 5.74 0.32 -8.01
N TYR A 46 5.22 1.05 -7.02
CA TYR A 46 3.93 0.80 -6.38
C TYR A 46 3.04 2.03 -6.47
N TRP A 47 1.73 1.82 -6.55
CA TRP A 47 0.70 2.86 -6.51
C TRP A 47 -0.58 2.28 -5.89
N LEU A 48 -1.53 3.14 -5.54
CA LEU A 48 -2.81 2.72 -4.97
C LEU A 48 -3.92 3.04 -5.96
N ASN A 49 -4.75 2.04 -6.27
CA ASN A 49 -6.06 2.26 -6.88
C ASN A 49 -7.06 2.34 -5.74
N VAL A 50 -7.65 3.52 -5.54
CA VAL A 50 -8.56 3.82 -4.44
C VAL A 50 -9.95 4.00 -5.00
N ARG A 51 -10.89 3.21 -4.48
CA ARG A 51 -12.32 3.41 -4.66
C ARG A 51 -12.89 4.07 -3.41
N ILE A 52 -13.54 5.21 -3.58
CA ILE A 52 -14.22 5.94 -2.51
C ILE A 52 -15.72 5.90 -2.82
N THR A 53 -16.52 5.40 -1.90
CA THR A 53 -17.98 5.32 -2.04
C THR A 53 -18.65 6.22 -1.02
N ASN A 54 -19.53 7.11 -1.48
CA ASN A 54 -20.27 8.04 -0.63
C ASN A 54 -21.73 7.59 -0.47
N PRO A 55 -22.10 6.92 0.63
CA PRO A 55 -23.48 6.51 0.90
C PRO A 55 -24.42 7.68 1.22
N SER A 56 -23.90 8.88 1.53
CA SER A 56 -24.74 10.01 1.95
C SER A 56 -25.54 10.62 0.80
N GLY A 57 -26.62 11.33 1.14
CA GLY A 57 -27.43 12.07 0.17
C GLY A 57 -26.79 13.35 -0.35
N THR A 58 -25.61 13.72 0.16
CA THR A 58 -24.93 14.97 -0.18
C THR A 58 -23.64 14.69 -0.93
N LYS A 59 -23.40 15.45 -1.99
CA LYS A 59 -22.17 15.37 -2.78
C LYS A 59 -21.00 15.88 -1.94
N LEU A 60 -19.89 15.15 -1.96
CA LEU A 60 -18.66 15.54 -1.27
C LEU A 60 -17.73 16.22 -2.28
N GLU A 61 -17.67 17.55 -2.24
CA GLU A 61 -16.84 18.34 -3.16
C GLU A 61 -15.54 18.79 -2.49
N GLY A 62 -14.41 18.68 -3.20
CA GLY A 62 -13.14 19.23 -2.74
C GLY A 62 -12.56 18.55 -1.49
N VAL A 63 -13.02 17.35 -1.15
CA VAL A 63 -12.46 16.55 -0.06
C VAL A 63 -11.03 16.11 -0.41
N THR A 64 -10.19 15.95 0.61
CA THR A 64 -8.79 15.58 0.44
C THR A 64 -8.64 14.07 0.57
N LEU A 65 -8.15 13.41 -0.47
CA LEU A 65 -7.59 12.07 -0.38
C LEU A 65 -6.11 12.18 0.02
N ARG A 66 -5.80 11.86 1.27
CA ARG A 66 -4.43 11.72 1.75
C ARG A 66 -3.98 10.28 1.61
N TRP A 67 -2.80 10.07 1.05
CA TRP A 67 -2.22 8.75 0.87
C TRP A 67 -0.77 8.73 1.34
N THR A 68 -0.36 7.60 1.90
CA THR A 68 1.01 7.32 2.33
C THR A 68 1.39 5.91 1.95
N LEU A 69 2.58 5.73 1.39
CA LEU A 69 3.22 4.44 1.17
C LEU A 69 4.41 4.30 2.11
N PHE A 70 4.51 3.13 2.73
CA PHE A 70 5.52 2.82 3.74
C PHE A 70 6.54 1.81 3.20
N ALA A 71 7.78 1.98 3.64
CA ALA A 71 8.86 1.04 3.38
C ALA A 71 9.33 0.38 4.69
N ALA A 72 9.68 -0.89 4.60
CA ALA A 72 10.58 -1.52 5.54
C ALA A 72 12.00 -1.09 5.18
N ASN A 73 12.70 -0.50 6.15
CA ASN A 73 14.11 -0.17 5.99
C ASN A 73 14.93 -1.44 6.25
N LEU A 74 15.52 -2.00 5.20
CA LEU A 74 16.20 -3.29 5.25
C LEU A 74 17.64 -3.17 5.76
N ARG A 75 17.88 -2.41 6.83
CA ARG A 75 19.22 -2.31 7.42
C ARG A 75 19.32 -3.35 8.54
N ARG A 76 20.37 -4.18 8.52
CA ARG A 76 20.61 -5.17 9.58
C ARG A 76 20.55 -4.52 10.97
N GLY A 77 19.66 -5.04 11.83
CA GLY A 77 19.43 -4.54 13.18
C GLY A 77 18.50 -3.33 13.28
N ALA A 78 17.87 -2.89 12.18
CA ALA A 78 16.89 -1.83 12.16
C ALA A 78 15.54 -2.36 11.66
N ASP A 79 14.71 -2.88 12.56
CA ASP A 79 13.31 -3.19 12.27
C ASP A 79 12.48 -1.91 12.30
N SER A 80 12.71 -1.02 11.33
CA SER A 80 12.00 0.25 11.23
C SER A 80 11.16 0.34 9.97
N ILE A 81 9.93 0.82 10.14
CA ILE A 81 9.06 1.26 9.05
C ILE A 81 9.24 2.76 8.88
N VAL A 82 9.44 3.18 7.63
CA VAL A 82 9.59 4.59 7.26
C VAL A 82 8.53 4.98 6.24
N VAL A 83 8.17 6.26 6.20
CA VAL A 83 7.37 6.82 5.12
C VAL A 83 8.25 6.93 3.89
N GLU A 84 7.90 6.22 2.81
CA GLU A 84 8.60 6.34 1.53
C GLU A 84 8.11 7.58 0.79
N LYS A 85 6.78 7.73 0.69
CA LYS A 85 6.15 8.86 0.04
C LYS A 85 4.73 9.05 0.55
N SER A 86 4.31 10.30 0.64
CA SER A 86 2.93 10.68 0.89
C SER A 86 2.50 11.81 -0.05
N GLY A 87 1.20 12.03 -0.13
CA GLY A 87 0.62 13.15 -0.87
C GLY A 87 -0.87 13.31 -0.59
N ASP A 88 -1.36 14.47 -1.00
CA ASP A 88 -2.78 14.85 -0.90
C ASP A 88 -3.32 15.08 -2.32
N MET A 89 -4.56 14.64 -2.56
CA MET A 89 -5.27 14.82 -3.83
C MET A 89 -6.67 15.38 -3.54
N LYS A 90 -7.08 16.43 -4.25
CA LYS A 90 -8.46 16.93 -4.16
C LYS A 90 -9.37 16.08 -5.03
N VAL A 91 -10.47 15.60 -4.45
CA VAL A 91 -11.43 14.73 -5.13
C VAL A 91 -12.86 15.16 -4.85
N THR A 92 -13.75 14.76 -5.76
CA THR A 92 -15.18 14.96 -5.63
C THR A 92 -15.88 13.61 -5.78
N VAL A 93 -16.76 13.28 -4.84
CA VAL A 93 -17.49 12.00 -4.82
C VAL A 93 -18.99 12.28 -4.81
N ASP A 94 -19.67 11.82 -5.85
CA ASP A 94 -21.11 11.98 -5.99
C ASP A 94 -21.88 11.28 -4.86
N ALA A 95 -23.08 11.79 -4.59
CA ALA A 95 -23.96 11.30 -3.53
C ALA A 95 -24.61 9.94 -3.86
N ASN A 96 -25.41 9.44 -2.93
CA ASN A 96 -26.36 8.33 -3.10
C ASN A 96 -25.70 7.01 -3.48
N GLY A 97 -24.61 6.65 -2.80
CA GLY A 97 -23.89 5.39 -2.99
C GLY A 97 -23.01 5.36 -4.25
N ARG A 98 -22.84 6.50 -4.93
CA ARG A 98 -21.91 6.60 -6.07
C ARG A 98 -20.47 6.53 -5.58
N TYR A 99 -19.57 6.20 -6.52
CA TYR A 99 -18.16 5.99 -6.23
C TYR A 99 -17.26 6.72 -7.21
N LEU A 100 -16.07 7.05 -6.72
CA LEU A 100 -14.94 7.55 -7.50
C LEU A 100 -13.82 6.52 -7.44
N ASP A 101 -13.26 6.19 -8.60
CA ASP A 101 -12.00 5.44 -8.72
C ASP A 101 -10.87 6.42 -9.06
N VAL A 102 -9.80 6.41 -8.27
CA VAL A 102 -8.62 7.28 -8.46
C VAL A 102 -7.34 6.50 -8.22
N ALA A 103 -6.31 6.78 -9.02
CA ALA A 103 -4.99 6.19 -8.87
C ALA A 103 -3.99 7.22 -8.32
N THR A 104 -3.19 6.83 -7.34
CA THR A 104 -2.08 7.67 -6.86
C THR A 104 -0.92 7.66 -7.86
N PRO A 105 0.00 8.63 -7.80
CA PRO A 105 1.27 8.54 -8.51
C PRO A 105 2.02 7.24 -8.19
N LYS A 106 2.79 6.77 -9.17
CA LYS A 106 3.71 5.64 -8.98
C LYS A 106 4.92 6.07 -8.16
N VAL A 107 5.31 5.26 -7.18
CA VAL A 107 6.47 5.48 -6.30
C VAL A 107 7.40 4.30 -6.43
N ALA A 108 8.68 4.57 -6.69
CA ALA A 108 9.70 3.53 -6.83
C ALA A 108 10.26 3.15 -5.46
N PHE A 109 10.34 1.85 -5.20
CA PHE A 109 10.99 1.24 -4.05
C PHE A 109 12.22 0.49 -4.56
N VAL A 110 13.37 0.79 -3.97
CA VAL A 110 14.67 0.22 -4.37
C VAL A 110 15.26 -0.51 -3.19
N TYR A 111 15.58 -1.79 -3.37
CA TYR A 111 16.23 -2.59 -2.35
C TYR A 111 17.15 -3.64 -2.94
N THR A 112 18.15 -4.05 -2.17
CA THR A 112 19.03 -5.17 -2.47
C THR A 112 18.70 -6.30 -1.51
N PRO A 113 18.28 -7.49 -1.98
CA PRO A 113 18.06 -8.64 -1.13
C PRO A 113 19.39 -9.21 -0.63
N MET A 114 19.33 -9.97 0.47
CA MET A 114 20.49 -10.75 0.92
C MET A 114 20.90 -11.73 -0.17
N HIS A 115 22.18 -11.73 -0.53
CA HIS A 115 22.73 -12.60 -1.55
C HIS A 115 24.20 -12.91 -1.28
N THR A 116 24.74 -13.90 -1.99
CA THR A 116 26.17 -14.23 -1.92
C THR A 116 26.89 -13.68 -3.15
N GLU A 117 27.93 -12.89 -2.93
CA GLU A 117 28.86 -12.50 -4.00
C GLU A 117 30.07 -13.43 -3.97
N SER A 118 30.32 -14.11 -5.09
CA SER A 118 31.50 -14.97 -5.27
C SER A 118 32.55 -14.29 -6.13
N SER A 119 33.78 -14.24 -5.64
CA SER A 119 34.96 -13.79 -6.37
C SER A 119 36.02 -14.89 -6.33
N GLY A 120 36.11 -15.66 -7.43
CA GLY A 120 36.97 -16.84 -7.51
C GLY A 120 36.63 -17.87 -6.44
N ARG A 121 37.61 -18.25 -5.60
CA ARG A 121 37.43 -19.21 -4.49
C ARG A 121 36.84 -18.61 -3.21
N ARG A 122 36.60 -17.30 -3.16
CA ARG A 122 36.06 -16.62 -1.98
C ARG A 122 34.60 -16.24 -2.23
N SER A 123 33.75 -16.48 -1.25
CA SER A 123 32.38 -15.99 -1.20
C SER A 123 32.20 -15.08 0.00
N LYS A 124 31.37 -14.04 -0.15
CA LYS A 124 30.91 -13.19 0.96
C LYS A 124 29.40 -13.07 0.91
N MET A 125 28.78 -13.05 2.09
CA MET A 125 27.37 -12.71 2.22
C MET A 125 27.22 -11.19 2.18
N VAL A 126 26.36 -10.72 1.29
CA VAL A 126 25.92 -9.32 1.23
C VAL A 126 24.57 -9.26 1.94
N GLU A 127 24.51 -8.47 3.00
CA GLU A 127 23.30 -8.22 3.77
C GLU A 127 22.25 -7.50 2.91
N GLU A 128 20.97 -7.67 3.26
CA GLU A 128 19.94 -6.86 2.62
C GLU A 128 20.10 -5.36 2.95
N SER A 129 19.60 -4.50 2.07
CA SER A 129 19.66 -3.04 2.22
C SER A 129 18.60 -2.34 1.36
N GLY A 130 18.34 -1.08 1.66
CA GLY A 130 17.38 -0.25 0.94
C GLY A 130 15.96 -0.34 1.49
N HIS A 131 14.99 0.11 0.69
CA HIS A 131 13.61 0.31 1.10
C HIS A 131 12.69 -0.61 0.31
N ARG A 132 12.08 -1.58 1.01
CA ARG A 132 11.12 -2.52 0.41
C ARG A 132 9.71 -2.09 0.78
N TYR A 133 8.79 -2.10 -0.20
CA TYR A 133 7.39 -1.82 0.04
C TYR A 133 6.84 -2.65 1.20
N HIS A 134 6.21 -1.98 2.17
CA HIS A 134 5.67 -2.60 3.37
C HIS A 134 4.15 -2.41 3.51
N GLY A 135 3.61 -1.29 3.06
CA GLY A 135 2.18 -1.05 3.23
C GLY A 135 1.73 0.33 2.79
N TYR A 136 0.47 0.63 3.08
CA TYR A 136 -0.17 1.90 2.77
C TYR A 136 -1.08 2.37 3.90
N HIS A 137 -1.38 3.66 3.87
CA HIS A 137 -2.43 4.30 4.64
C HIS A 137 -3.11 5.35 3.78
N VAL A 138 -4.43 5.34 3.76
CA VAL A 138 -5.27 6.21 2.95
C VAL A 138 -6.37 6.79 3.85
N GLN A 139 -6.57 8.10 3.75
CA GLN A 139 -7.62 8.82 4.46
C GLN A 139 -8.36 9.73 3.49
N VAL A 140 -9.67 9.83 3.65
CA VAL A 140 -10.48 10.87 3.01
C VAL A 140 -10.85 11.88 4.09
N LEU A 141 -10.49 13.14 3.89
CA LEU A 141 -10.69 14.22 4.86
C LEU A 141 -11.56 15.33 4.29
N ASN A 142 -12.40 15.92 5.14
CA ASN A 142 -13.05 17.20 4.89
C ASN A 142 -12.57 18.21 5.94
N GLY A 143 -11.71 19.14 5.53
CA GLY A 143 -10.90 19.91 6.47
C GLY A 143 -10.05 18.97 7.31
N ASP A 144 -10.21 19.05 8.64
CA ASP A 144 -9.51 18.21 9.61
C ASP A 144 -10.28 16.94 9.99
N THR A 145 -11.51 16.77 9.49
CA THR A 145 -12.36 15.62 9.83
C THR A 145 -12.07 14.45 8.89
N VAL A 146 -11.69 13.30 9.45
CA VAL A 146 -11.55 12.04 8.69
C VAL A 146 -12.94 11.46 8.41
N LEU A 147 -13.29 11.37 7.13
CA LEU A 147 -14.55 10.79 6.65
C LEU A 147 -14.45 9.29 6.37
N GLY A 148 -13.24 8.76 6.24
CA GLY A 148 -12.99 7.34 6.00
C GLY A 148 -11.50 7.07 5.95
N GLU A 149 -11.12 5.84 6.29
CA GLU A 149 -9.73 5.43 6.37
C GLU A 149 -9.56 3.99 5.91
N ALA A 150 -8.44 3.69 5.25
CA ALA A 150 -8.00 2.34 4.94
C ALA A 150 -6.51 2.22 5.19
N ILE A 151 -6.09 1.16 5.88
CA ILE A 151 -4.70 0.86 6.19
C ILE A 151 -4.40 -0.58 5.80
N SER A 152 -3.22 -0.84 5.26
CA SER A 152 -2.88 -2.16 4.70
C SER A 152 -2.81 -3.27 5.75
N ASN A 153 -2.42 -2.94 6.98
CA ASN A 153 -2.45 -3.88 8.11
C ASN A 153 -2.51 -3.13 9.44
N GLU A 154 -3.03 -3.78 10.48
CA GLU A 154 -3.17 -3.21 11.83
C GLU A 154 -1.84 -3.07 12.58
N GLY A 155 -0.81 -3.84 12.20
CA GLY A 155 0.54 -3.69 12.78
C GLY A 155 1.13 -2.32 12.48
N LEU A 156 0.94 -1.85 11.25
CA LEU A 156 1.34 -0.53 10.78
C LEU A 156 0.54 0.56 11.50
N ARG A 157 -0.75 0.34 11.76
CA ARG A 157 -1.58 1.27 12.56
C ARG A 157 -0.98 1.49 13.96
N LYS A 158 -0.50 0.44 14.61
CA LYS A 158 0.11 0.53 15.95
C LYS A 158 1.44 1.29 15.94
N GLN A 159 2.18 1.24 14.84
CA GLN A 159 3.47 1.92 14.70
C GLN A 159 3.35 3.39 14.29
N LEU A 160 2.16 3.82 13.85
CA LEU A 160 1.86 5.21 13.50
C LEU A 160 1.25 6.03 14.66
N LYS A 161 0.93 5.39 15.79
CA LYS A 161 0.44 6.04 17.01
C LYS A 161 1.59 6.27 17.97
#